data_AF-A0A8I1QEX6-F1
#
_entry.id   AF-A0A8I1QEX6-F1
#
_cell.length_a   1.000
_cell.length_b   1.000
_cell.length_c   1.000
_cell.angle_alpha   90.00
_cell.angle_beta   90.00
_cell.angle_gamma   90.00
#
_symmetry.space_group_name_H-M   'P 1'
#
loop_
_entity.id
_entity.type
_entity.pdbx_description
1 polymer ?
#
loop_
_entity_poly.entity_id
_entity_poly.type
_entity_poly.pdbx_seq_one_letter_code
_entity_poly.pdbx_strand_id
1 'polypeptide(L)'
;MHILYYWHGVIVNEDIFAKYYKTLEKILSGQYKSADLDLKKLPGFKIYTIRINRRDRLVFTTRKHQGKSYLELIDVITNHEYEKSSCFQPAVLRRLLERNEEETLAAITEHSFVAVEELLDITTGPTDQGVRLVPLEYYNGLHIELDEIQNNAKNVKLPALISGA
;
A
#
# COMPACT_ATOMS: atom_id res chain seq x y z
N MET A 1 -11.38 3.62 17.78
CA MET A 1 -11.51 3.88 16.32
C MET A 1 -10.11 4.16 15.80
N HIS A 2 -9.58 3.35 14.89
CA HIS A 2 -8.24 3.57 14.31
C HIS A 2 -8.38 4.45 13.07
N ILE A 3 -7.52 5.47 12.97
CA ILE A 3 -7.44 6.34 11.80
C ILE A 3 -6.46 5.68 10.83
N LEU A 4 -6.86 5.57 9.56
CA LEU A 4 -6.01 5.11 8.48
C LEU A 4 -5.94 6.21 7.42
N TYR A 5 -4.74 6.46 6.90
CA TYR A 5 -4.54 7.49 5.89
C TYR A 5 -4.69 6.86 4.50
N TYR A 6 -5.38 7.59 3.64
CA TYR A 6 -5.65 7.19 2.27
C TYR A 6 -5.00 8.18 1.32
N TRP A 7 -4.16 7.69 0.40
CA TRP A 7 -3.51 8.50 -0.62
C TRP A 7 -3.49 7.75 -1.95
N HIS A 8 -4.22 8.26 -2.96
CA HIS A 8 -4.22 7.76 -4.34
C HIS A 8 -4.32 6.23 -4.49
N GLY A 9 -5.19 5.57 -3.72
CA GLY A 9 -5.33 4.11 -3.78
C GLY A 9 -4.37 3.35 -2.86
N VAL A 10 -3.65 4.03 -1.98
CA VAL A 10 -2.81 3.45 -0.92
C VAL A 10 -3.44 3.73 0.45
N ILE A 11 -3.60 2.68 1.26
CA ILE A 11 -3.90 2.79 2.68
C ILE A 11 -2.60 2.57 3.44
N VAL A 12 -2.21 3.53 4.28
CA VAL A 12 -0.92 3.56 4.94
C VAL A 12 -0.97 4.35 6.25
N ASN A 13 -0.05 4.05 7.17
CA ASN A 13 0.18 4.86 8.37
C ASN A 13 1.00 6.11 8.00
N GLU A 14 0.69 7.26 8.62
CA GLU A 14 1.36 8.54 8.35
C GLU A 14 2.89 8.49 8.47
N ASP A 15 3.45 7.83 9.49
CA ASP A 15 4.90 7.76 9.69
C ASP A 15 5.59 7.04 8.53
N ILE A 16 4.94 5.98 8.04
CA ILE A 16 5.46 5.19 6.93
C ILE A 16 5.29 5.94 5.61
N PHE A 17 4.16 6.63 5.44
CA PHE A 17 3.92 7.50 4.29
C PHE A 17 4.99 8.58 4.21
N ALA A 18 5.21 9.32 5.30
CA ALA A 18 6.21 10.37 5.42
C ALA A 18 7.59 9.93 4.95
N LYS A 19 8.00 8.74 5.38
CA LYS A 19 9.34 8.22 5.13
C LYS A 19 9.50 7.65 3.72
N TYR A 20 8.43 7.12 3.12
CA TYR A 20 8.53 6.32 1.89
C TYR A 20 7.61 6.78 0.75
N TYR A 21 7.02 7.98 0.82
CA TYR A 21 6.08 8.49 -0.19
C TYR A 21 6.63 8.39 -1.63
N LYS A 22 7.92 8.70 -1.85
CA LYS A 22 8.56 8.61 -3.18
C LYS A 22 8.56 7.19 -3.74
N THR A 23 8.74 6.20 -2.87
CA THR A 23 8.66 4.78 -3.25
C THR A 23 7.22 4.43 -3.60
N LEU A 24 6.24 4.91 -2.81
CA LEU A 24 4.82 4.71 -3.10
C LEU A 24 4.38 5.37 -4.42
N GLU A 25 4.88 6.57 -4.75
CA GLU A 25 4.66 7.22 -6.06
C GLU A 25 5.17 6.36 -7.22
N LYS A 26 6.36 5.78 -7.08
CA LYS A 26 6.90 4.89 -8.12
C LYS A 26 6.09 3.61 -8.27
N ILE A 27 5.50 3.09 -7.18
CA ILE A 27 4.59 1.94 -7.24
C ILE A 27 3.34 2.30 -8.02
N LEU A 28 2.68 3.41 -7.64
CA LEU A 28 1.43 3.85 -8.25
C LEU A 28 1.57 4.24 -9.73
N SER A 29 2.72 4.78 -10.11
CA SER A 29 3.01 5.14 -11.51
C SER A 29 3.41 3.94 -12.40
N GLY A 30 3.40 2.71 -11.87
CA GLY A 30 3.78 1.53 -12.65
C GLY A 30 5.29 1.35 -12.84
N GLN A 31 6.11 2.18 -12.18
CA GLN A 31 7.57 2.22 -12.37
C GLN A 31 8.34 1.18 -11.54
N TYR A 32 7.65 0.19 -10.97
CA TYR A 32 8.25 -0.89 -10.18
C TYR A 32 9.10 -1.89 -10.97
N LYS A 33 9.06 -1.85 -12.31
CA LYS A 33 9.98 -2.60 -13.19
C LYS A 33 11.38 -1.99 -13.28
N SER A 34 11.60 -0.82 -12.69
CA SER A 34 12.95 -0.25 -12.55
C SER A 34 13.81 -1.17 -11.67
N ALA A 35 15.09 -1.33 -12.03
CA ALA A 35 16.04 -2.19 -11.32
C ALA A 35 16.18 -1.84 -9.82
N ASP A 36 15.79 -0.62 -9.44
CA ASP A 36 15.87 -0.11 -8.08
C ASP A 36 14.79 -0.67 -7.14
N LEU A 37 13.65 -1.08 -7.68
CA LEU A 37 12.47 -1.42 -6.89
C LEU A 37 12.28 -2.93 -6.66
N ASP A 38 12.76 -3.82 -7.53
CA ASP A 38 12.77 -5.28 -7.28
C ASP A 38 11.44 -5.81 -6.67
N LEU A 39 10.33 -5.60 -7.40
CA LEU A 39 9.01 -6.08 -6.97
C LEU A 39 8.98 -7.62 -6.96
N LYS A 40 8.61 -8.17 -5.81
CA LYS A 40 8.41 -9.59 -5.63
C LYS A 40 7.09 -9.90 -4.95
N LYS A 41 6.59 -11.12 -5.13
CA LYS A 41 5.35 -11.63 -4.55
C LYS A 41 5.61 -12.95 -3.86
N LEU A 42 4.89 -13.19 -2.78
CA LEU A 42 4.88 -14.49 -2.13
C LEU A 42 4.02 -15.46 -2.96
N PRO A 43 4.58 -16.55 -3.52
CA PRO A 43 3.85 -17.49 -4.37
C PRO A 43 2.56 -17.98 -3.73
N GLY A 44 1.45 -17.94 -4.47
CA GLY A 44 0.14 -18.36 -3.95
C GLY A 44 -0.59 -17.30 -3.12
N PHE A 45 0.03 -16.15 -2.82
CA PHE A 45 -0.56 -15.11 -1.97
C PHE A 45 -0.52 -13.72 -2.61
N LYS A 46 -1.45 -12.84 -2.25
CA LYS A 46 -1.44 -11.41 -2.66
C LYS A 46 -0.56 -10.57 -1.73
N ILE A 47 0.59 -11.08 -1.34
CA ILE A 47 1.55 -10.37 -0.49
C ILE A 47 2.76 -10.05 -1.34
N TYR A 48 3.13 -8.77 -1.34
CA TYR A 48 4.16 -8.21 -2.19
C TYR A 48 5.24 -7.56 -1.34
N THR A 49 6.47 -7.60 -1.82
CA THR A 49 7.58 -6.82 -1.29
C THR A 49 8.20 -6.00 -2.39
N ILE A 50 8.58 -4.77 -2.06
CA ILE A 50 9.34 -3.91 -2.97
C ILE A 50 10.51 -3.30 -2.22
N ARG A 51 11.66 -3.25 -2.88
CA ARG A 51 12.89 -2.69 -2.35
C ARG A 51 12.76 -1.18 -2.19
N ILE A 52 13.13 -0.69 -1.01
CA ILE A 52 13.25 0.74 -0.74
C ILE A 52 14.69 1.18 -0.95
N ASN A 53 15.61 0.39 -0.40
CA ASN A 53 17.05 0.61 -0.46
C ASN A 53 17.77 -0.76 -0.41
N ARG A 54 19.09 -0.82 -0.22
CA ARG A 54 19.82 -2.10 -0.20
C ARG A 54 19.35 -3.07 0.90
N ARG A 55 18.83 -2.57 2.00
CA ARG A 55 18.56 -3.32 3.23
C ARG A 55 17.07 -3.46 3.53
N ASP A 56 16.27 -2.49 3.10
CA ASP A 56 14.88 -2.36 3.53
C ASP A 56 13.90 -2.64 2.39
N ARG A 57 12.76 -3.22 2.74
CA ARG A 57 11.66 -3.55 1.83
C ARG A 57 10.33 -3.12 2.43
N LEU A 58 9.45 -2.52 1.62
CA LEU A 58 8.05 -2.35 1.98
C LEU A 58 7.32 -3.65 1.72
N VAL A 59 6.39 -4.00 2.62
CA VAL A 59 5.47 -5.12 2.49
C VAL A 59 4.06 -4.57 2.34
N PHE A 60 3.35 -5.04 1.33
CA PHE A 60 1.98 -4.60 1.08
C PHE A 60 1.14 -5.71 0.43
N THR A 61 -0.17 -5.52 0.48
CA THR A 61 -1.13 -6.36 -0.24
C THR A 61 -1.99 -5.52 -1.17
N THR A 62 -2.69 -6.18 -2.10
CA THR A 62 -3.71 -5.56 -2.92
C THR A 62 -5.08 -6.11 -2.53
N ARG A 63 -6.00 -5.21 -2.20
CA ARG A 63 -7.39 -5.56 -1.83
C ARG A 63 -8.36 -5.01 -2.85
N LYS A 64 -9.48 -5.70 -3.03
CA LYS A 64 -10.62 -5.21 -3.81
C LYS A 64 -11.76 -4.84 -2.89
N HIS A 65 -12.33 -3.65 -3.07
CA HIS A 65 -13.53 -3.21 -2.39
C HIS A 65 -14.42 -2.45 -3.37
N GLN A 66 -15.69 -2.85 -3.48
CA GLN A 66 -16.67 -2.27 -4.41
C GLN A 66 -16.15 -2.14 -5.86
N GLY A 67 -15.46 -3.17 -6.35
CA GLY A 67 -14.92 -3.21 -7.71
C GLY A 67 -13.63 -2.40 -7.93
N LYS A 68 -13.11 -1.75 -6.88
CA LYS A 68 -11.86 -0.97 -6.92
C LYS A 68 -10.74 -1.66 -6.16
N SER A 69 -9.54 -1.61 -6.69
CA SER A 69 -8.35 -2.27 -6.16
C SER A 69 -7.45 -1.24 -5.48
N TYR A 70 -7.10 -1.43 -4.21
CA TYR A 70 -6.18 -0.54 -3.49
C TYR A 70 -5.01 -1.32 -2.91
N LEU A 71 -3.90 -0.62 -2.70
CA LEU A 71 -2.73 -1.10 -2.00
C LEU A 71 -2.91 -0.83 -0.51
N GLU A 72 -2.74 -1.86 0.31
CA GLU A 72 -2.69 -1.70 1.76
C GLU A 72 -1.27 -2.01 2.22
N LEU A 73 -0.62 -1.02 2.83
CA LEU A 73 0.71 -1.23 3.40
C LEU A 73 0.60 -2.00 4.71
N ILE A 74 1.38 -3.06 4.82
CA ILE A 74 1.36 -3.96 5.98
C ILE A 74 2.53 -3.64 6.91
N ASP A 75 3.75 -3.55 6.38
CA ASP A 75 4.95 -3.45 7.20
C ASP A 75 6.16 -2.94 6.42
N VAL A 76 7.26 -2.68 7.13
CA VAL A 76 8.59 -2.40 6.59
C VAL A 76 9.58 -3.42 7.15
N ILE A 77 10.11 -4.26 6.28
CA ILE A 77 11.20 -5.17 6.65
C ILE A 77 12.50 -4.38 6.62
N THR A 78 13.06 -4.09 7.78
CA THR A 78 14.36 -3.43 7.91
C THR A 78 15.49 -4.46 7.94
N ASN A 79 16.63 -4.17 7.32
CA ASN A 79 17.83 -5.02 7.38
C ASN A 79 17.61 -6.50 7.02
N HIS A 80 16.65 -6.80 6.14
CA HIS A 80 16.25 -8.17 5.81
C HIS A 80 15.78 -9.01 7.01
N GLU A 81 15.34 -8.39 8.10
CA GLU A 81 14.84 -9.08 9.30
C GLU A 81 13.39 -9.53 9.10
N TYR A 82 13.16 -10.43 8.14
CA TYR A 82 11.83 -10.94 7.80
C TYR A 82 11.10 -11.52 9.02
N GLU A 83 11.82 -12.22 9.90
CA GLU A 83 11.28 -12.83 11.11
C GLU A 83 10.65 -11.84 12.10
N LYS A 84 11.08 -10.57 12.06
CA LYS A 84 10.53 -9.51 12.94
C LYS A 84 9.33 -8.81 12.34
N SER A 85 9.07 -9.01 11.05
CA SER A 85 7.93 -8.36 10.40
C SER A 85 6.62 -9.00 10.86
N SER A 86 5.71 -8.15 11.31
CA SER A 86 4.34 -8.49 11.70
C SER A 86 3.61 -9.25 10.59
N CYS A 87 3.96 -9.01 9.32
CA CYS A 87 3.37 -9.70 8.18
C CYS A 87 3.54 -11.23 8.27
N PHE A 88 4.65 -11.74 8.79
CA PHE A 88 4.89 -13.20 8.88
C PHE A 88 4.39 -13.81 10.20
N GLN A 89 3.75 -13.02 11.06
CA GLN A 89 3.06 -13.59 12.20
C GLN A 89 1.81 -14.34 11.71
N PRO A 90 1.60 -15.61 12.11
CA PRO A 90 0.48 -16.42 11.63
C PRO A 90 -0.88 -15.74 11.76
N ALA A 91 -1.12 -15.02 12.85
CA ALA A 91 -2.38 -14.31 13.09
C ALA A 91 -2.63 -13.16 12.10
N VAL A 92 -1.58 -12.39 11.78
CA VAL A 92 -1.65 -11.29 10.82
C VAL A 92 -1.79 -11.84 9.41
N LEU A 93 -0.95 -12.82 9.06
CA LEU A 93 -1.02 -13.49 7.77
C LEU A 93 -2.43 -14.08 7.56
N ARG A 94 -2.96 -14.84 8.52
CA ARG A 94 -4.34 -15.39 8.46
C ARG A 94 -5.43 -14.34 8.27
N ARG A 95 -5.29 -13.14 8.85
CA ARG A 95 -6.24 -12.04 8.63
C ARG A 95 -6.11 -11.42 7.24
N LEU A 96 -4.89 -11.40 6.70
CA LEU A 96 -4.59 -10.89 5.35
C LEU A 96 -4.93 -11.92 4.27
N LEU A 97 -4.93 -13.21 4.61
CA LEU A 97 -5.14 -14.33 3.71
C LEU A 97 -6.60 -14.77 3.71
N GLU A 98 -7.27 -14.64 2.56
CA GLU A 98 -8.59 -15.23 2.30
C GLU A 98 -8.50 -16.75 2.06
N ARG A 99 -7.73 -17.51 2.87
CA ARG A 99 -7.38 -18.94 2.63
C ARG A 99 -7.19 -19.79 3.91
N ASN A 100 -7.07 -21.10 3.72
CA ASN A 100 -6.94 -22.14 4.78
C ASN A 100 -5.57 -22.14 5.50
N GLU A 101 -5.53 -22.74 6.69
CA GLU A 101 -4.46 -22.65 7.69
C GLU A 101 -3.12 -23.32 7.29
N GLU A 102 -3.14 -24.42 6.53
CA GLU A 102 -1.91 -25.14 6.12
C GLU A 102 -1.05 -24.36 5.11
N GLU A 103 -1.67 -23.70 4.13
CA GLU A 103 -0.94 -22.87 3.15
C GLU A 103 -0.28 -21.66 3.83
N THR A 104 -0.94 -21.12 4.86
CA THR A 104 -0.43 -20.00 5.67
C THR A 104 0.88 -20.40 6.37
N LEU A 105 0.96 -21.61 6.93
CA LEU A 105 2.13 -22.11 7.66
C LEU A 105 3.36 -22.33 6.75
N ALA A 106 3.16 -22.87 5.55
CA ALA A 106 4.25 -23.06 4.58
C ALA A 106 4.85 -21.71 4.13
N ALA A 107 4.01 -20.71 3.89
CA ALA A 107 4.41 -19.39 3.43
C ALA A 107 5.27 -18.61 4.45
N ILE A 108 5.00 -18.82 5.75
CA ILE A 108 5.77 -18.22 6.85
C ILE A 108 7.18 -18.80 6.90
N THR A 109 7.33 -20.09 6.58
CA THR A 109 8.60 -20.80 6.78
C THR A 109 9.60 -20.50 5.66
N GLU A 110 9.14 -20.35 4.42
CA GLU A 110 10.05 -20.25 3.28
C GLU A 110 10.43 -18.81 2.91
N HIS A 111 9.64 -17.80 3.31
CA HIS A 111 9.82 -16.39 2.92
C HIS A 111 10.19 -16.21 1.42
N SER A 112 9.71 -17.10 0.55
CA SER A 112 10.25 -17.32 -0.79
C SER A 112 9.60 -16.39 -1.81
N PHE A 113 9.97 -15.12 -1.79
CA PHE A 113 9.43 -14.13 -2.73
C PHE A 113 9.99 -14.31 -4.15
N VAL A 114 9.09 -14.39 -5.14
CA VAL A 114 9.42 -14.53 -6.57
C VAL A 114 9.16 -13.23 -7.33
N ALA A 115 9.90 -13.00 -8.40
CA ALA A 115 9.72 -11.81 -9.23
C ALA A 115 8.31 -11.75 -9.84
N VAL A 116 7.75 -10.54 -9.95
CA VAL A 116 6.44 -10.29 -10.54
C VAL A 116 6.60 -9.61 -11.89
N GLU A 117 6.06 -10.22 -12.94
CA GLU A 117 6.09 -9.65 -14.30
C GLU A 117 4.83 -8.82 -14.63
N GLU A 118 3.74 -9.09 -13.92
CA GLU A 118 2.43 -8.46 -14.10
C GLU A 118 2.36 -7.06 -13.47
N LEU A 119 1.51 -6.20 -14.05
CA LEU A 119 1.25 -4.89 -13.47
C LEU A 119 0.26 -5.00 -12.31
N LEU A 120 0.49 -4.23 -11.24
CA LEU A 120 -0.48 -4.09 -10.15
C LEU A 120 -1.65 -3.25 -10.63
N ASP A 121 -2.83 -3.86 -10.73
CA ASP A 121 -4.08 -3.17 -11.01
C ASP A 121 -4.54 -2.40 -9.77
N ILE A 122 -4.24 -1.10 -9.70
CA ILE A 122 -4.62 -0.20 -8.60
C ILE A 122 -5.61 0.83 -9.16
N THR A 123 -6.83 0.84 -8.61
CA THR A 123 -7.91 1.77 -8.98
C THR A 123 -8.38 2.56 -7.76
N THR A 124 -8.81 3.80 -7.99
CA THR A 124 -8.98 4.80 -6.93
C THR A 124 -10.05 4.46 -5.90
N GLY A 125 -9.61 4.01 -4.72
CA GLY A 125 -10.19 4.27 -3.40
C GLY A 125 -11.41 3.44 -2.97
N PRO A 126 -11.36 2.76 -1.81
CA PRO A 126 -12.55 2.16 -1.21
C PRO A 126 -13.53 3.24 -0.70
N THR A 127 -14.83 2.96 -0.77
CA THR A 127 -15.88 3.70 -0.06
C THR A 127 -16.08 3.04 1.31
N ASP A 128 -15.92 3.77 2.41
CA ASP A 128 -15.78 3.20 3.77
C ASP A 128 -16.98 2.36 4.25
N GLN A 129 -16.68 1.18 4.83
CA GLN A 129 -17.50 0.56 5.87
C GLN A 129 -16.63 0.28 7.10
N GLY A 130 -16.86 1.03 8.19
CA GLY A 130 -16.35 0.72 9.54
C GLY A 130 -14.96 1.24 9.92
N VAL A 131 -14.27 1.95 9.02
CA VAL A 131 -12.99 2.64 9.29
C VAL A 131 -13.18 4.13 9.00
N ARG A 132 -12.39 5.02 9.62
CA ARG A 132 -12.31 6.43 9.22
C ARG A 132 -11.06 6.62 8.37
N LEU A 133 -11.25 6.73 7.05
CA LEU A 133 -10.19 7.09 6.12
C LEU A 133 -9.99 8.60 6.08
N VAL A 134 -8.74 9.04 6.20
CA VAL A 134 -8.36 10.46 6.10
C VAL A 134 -7.57 10.65 4.81
N PRO A 135 -8.04 11.49 3.85
CA PRO A 135 -7.30 11.78 2.64
C PRO A 135 -6.04 12.56 2.99
N LEU A 136 -4.88 12.03 2.63
CA LEU A 136 -3.58 12.61 2.92
C LEU A 136 -2.92 13.03 1.63
N GLU A 137 -2.37 14.24 1.55
CA GLU A 137 -1.60 14.74 0.39
C GLU A 137 -0.20 15.18 0.81
N TYR A 138 0.77 15.05 -0.09
CA TYR A 138 2.13 15.56 0.11
C TYR A 138 2.37 16.80 -0.73
N TYR A 139 2.62 17.94 -0.08
CA TYR A 139 2.89 19.21 -0.76
C TYR A 139 3.96 20.00 0.00
N ASN A 140 5.01 20.45 -0.71
CA ASN A 140 6.11 21.25 -0.15
C ASN A 140 6.73 20.69 1.15
N GLY A 141 6.89 19.37 1.26
CA GLY A 141 7.49 18.75 2.44
C GLY A 141 6.55 18.55 3.62
N LEU A 142 5.26 18.87 3.45
CA LEU A 142 4.23 18.73 4.46
C LEU A 142 3.18 17.71 4.03
N HIS A 143 2.64 16.99 5.02
CA HIS A 143 1.41 16.22 4.85
C HIS A 143 0.22 17.11 5.14
N ILE A 144 -0.75 17.12 4.22
CA ILE A 144 -1.93 17.95 4.29
C ILE A 144 -3.13 17.03 4.23
N GLU A 145 -3.99 17.10 5.24
CA GLU A 145 -5.31 16.52 5.17
C GLU A 145 -6.19 17.41 4.32
N LEU A 146 -6.79 16.85 3.27
CA LEU A 146 -7.77 17.59 2.49
C LEU A 146 -9.16 17.41 3.07
N ASP A 147 -9.92 18.51 3.12
CA ASP A 147 -11.35 18.38 3.37
C ASP A 147 -12.07 17.75 2.16
N GLU A 148 -13.35 17.43 2.36
CA GLU A 148 -14.17 16.78 1.33
C GLU A 148 -14.27 17.62 0.04
N ILE A 149 -14.32 18.95 0.17
CA ILE A 149 -14.44 19.87 -0.97
C ILE A 149 -13.12 19.88 -1.75
N GLN A 150 -12.00 20.02 -1.07
CA GLN A 150 -10.65 20.03 -1.65
C GLN A 150 -10.33 18.70 -2.33
N ASN A 151 -10.69 17.57 -1.71
CA ASN A 151 -10.46 16.24 -2.29
C ASN A 151 -11.34 16.02 -3.55
N ASN A 152 -12.59 16.47 -3.53
CA ASN A 152 -13.47 16.41 -4.69
C ASN A 152 -12.96 17.29 -5.84
N ALA A 153 -12.41 18.48 -5.53
CA ALA A 153 -11.86 19.40 -6.53
C ALA A 153 -10.75 18.77 -7.38
N LYS A 154 -9.97 17.81 -6.84
CA LYS A 154 -8.91 17.11 -7.59
C LYS A 154 -9.43 16.28 -8.77
N ASN A 155 -10.67 15.83 -8.72
CA ASN A 155 -11.26 14.93 -9.72
C ASN A 155 -12.23 15.66 -10.66
N VAL A 156 -12.37 16.97 -10.52
CA VAL A 156 -13.28 17.78 -11.34
C VAL A 156 -12.82 17.78 -12.80
N LYS A 157 -13.75 17.52 -13.72
CA LYS A 157 -13.51 17.61 -15.15
C LYS A 157 -13.33 19.08 -15.56
N LEU A 158 -12.27 19.36 -16.29
CA LEU A 158 -11.96 20.70 -16.80
C LEU A 158 -12.81 21.03 -18.04
N PRO A 159 -13.11 22.33 -18.29
CA PRO A 159 -12.72 23.49 -17.48
C PRO A 159 -13.60 23.65 -16.22
N ALA A 160 -12.98 24.06 -15.12
CA ALA A 160 -13.67 24.31 -13.86
C ALA A 160 -13.16 25.58 -13.19
N LEU A 161 -14.05 26.29 -12.52
CA LEU A 161 -13.72 27.43 -11.68
C LEU A 161 -13.52 26.93 -10.24
N ILE A 162 -12.30 27.04 -9.74
CA ILE A 162 -11.94 26.68 -8.37
C ILE A 162 -11.53 27.98 -7.65
N SER A 163 -12.15 28.25 -6.51
CA SER A 163 -11.84 29.39 -5.65
C SER A 163 -11.64 28.91 -4.22
N GLY A 164 -10.55 29.35 -3.58
CA GLY A 164 -10.30 29.13 -2.15
C GLY A 164 -10.74 30.34 -1.33
N ALA A 165 -11.08 30.09 -0.06
CA ALA A 165 -11.25 31.12 0.96
C ALA A 165 -9.95 31.31 1.75
#